data_AF-A0A3N5RKJ3-F1
#
_entry.id   AF-A0A3N5RKJ3-F1
#
_cell.length_a   1.000
_cell.length_b   1.000
_cell.length_c   1.000
_cell.angle_alpha   90.00
_cell.angle_beta   90.00
_cell.angle_gamma   90.00
#
_symmetry.space_group_name_H-M   'P 1'
#
loop_
_entity.id
_entity.type
_entity.pdbx_description
1 polymer ?
#
loop_
_entity_poly.entity_id
_entity_poly.type
_entity_poly.pdbx_seq_one_letter_code
_entity_poly.pdbx_strand_id
1 'polypeptide(L)'
;MPELWLNYGSTDIIVDLKVENLSLIENSRFDIRNTETLDQEIESIPITDTTILVPLDASNSTVQLTSRLIALAETRGFKISIESIPKTRRQLSNRIQNQNIGLLEKNSDHFHKRINEKSTIFISKTNIDPFFGYCGTPITLLREFEQEKMNEAFQSRIDNFPHPAVTGPPLEIANKICEEMNAMSIEIISNNSGINNFFYGEILQSFNTAIKKLDSLVIENERELKSLIVGTNIDTNSSLTLSSSLDLLWNSVNVLRRNAIVVIISENNKGFGVKAIEKFAYGEIKLEDYKN
;
A
#
# COMPACT_ATOMS: atom_id res chain seq x y z
N MET A 1 -6.68 25.08 -16.50
CA MET A 1 -7.08 23.99 -17.40
C MET A 1 -6.55 22.72 -16.77
N PRO A 2 -7.38 21.76 -16.36
CA PRO A 2 -6.88 20.50 -15.82
C PRO A 2 -6.21 19.70 -16.92
N GLU A 3 -5.04 19.20 -16.60
CA GLU A 3 -4.22 18.36 -17.47
C GLU A 3 -4.16 16.96 -16.87
N LEU A 4 -4.40 15.96 -17.69
CA LEU A 4 -4.14 14.57 -17.35
C LEU A 4 -2.83 14.13 -17.98
N TRP A 5 -1.91 13.67 -17.15
CA TRP A 5 -0.59 13.24 -17.57
C TRP A 5 -0.60 11.72 -17.72
N LEU A 6 -0.38 11.25 -18.94
CA LEU A 6 -0.37 9.85 -19.32
C LEU A 6 1.07 9.40 -19.59
N ASN A 7 1.57 8.46 -18.79
CA ASN A 7 2.85 7.83 -19.11
C ASN A 7 2.64 6.83 -20.26
N TYR A 8 3.36 7.04 -21.36
CA TYR A 8 3.46 6.08 -22.45
C TYR A 8 4.93 5.73 -22.65
N GLY A 9 5.38 4.62 -22.05
CA GLY A 9 6.79 4.28 -22.00
C GLY A 9 7.62 5.32 -21.23
N SER A 10 8.57 5.97 -21.89
CA SER A 10 9.42 7.03 -21.30
C SER A 10 8.95 8.46 -21.60
N THR A 11 7.77 8.61 -22.20
CA THR A 11 7.23 9.90 -22.62
C THR A 11 5.90 10.18 -21.93
N ASP A 12 5.73 11.42 -21.49
CA ASP A 12 4.48 11.90 -20.91
C ASP A 12 3.61 12.51 -22.01
N ILE A 13 2.38 12.04 -22.12
CA ILE A 13 1.35 12.58 -23.01
C ILE A 13 0.41 13.44 -22.17
N ILE A 14 0.25 14.70 -22.56
CA ILE A 14 -0.69 15.61 -21.89
C ILE A 14 -2.04 15.52 -22.59
N VAL A 15 -3.08 15.20 -21.82
CA VAL A 15 -4.47 15.26 -22.26
C VAL A 15 -5.11 16.49 -21.63
N ASP A 16 -5.34 17.50 -22.45
CA ASP A 16 -6.03 18.72 -22.05
C ASP A 16 -7.53 18.47 -21.91
N LEU A 17 -8.05 18.63 -20.69
CA LEU A 17 -9.48 18.65 -20.46
C LEU A 17 -9.97 20.09 -20.34
N LYS A 18 -10.91 20.44 -21.21
CA LYS A 18 -11.61 21.71 -21.12
C LYS A 18 -12.37 21.78 -19.79
N VAL A 19 -12.11 22.82 -18.99
CA VAL A 19 -12.66 23.00 -17.64
C VAL A 19 -14.19 22.96 -17.67
N GLU A 20 -14.80 23.52 -18.71
CA GLU A 20 -16.26 23.54 -18.89
C GLU A 20 -16.90 22.15 -19.01
N ASN A 21 -16.11 21.12 -19.33
CA ASN A 21 -16.57 19.73 -19.39
C ASN A 21 -16.47 19.00 -18.04
N LEU A 22 -15.96 19.66 -17.00
CA LEU A 22 -15.75 19.08 -15.68
C LEU A 22 -16.65 19.78 -14.65
N SER A 23 -17.45 18.99 -13.96
CA SER A 23 -18.34 19.51 -12.91
C SER A 23 -17.61 19.83 -11.61
N LEU A 24 -16.52 19.14 -11.32
CA LEU A 24 -15.75 19.28 -10.08
C LEU A 24 -14.30 18.82 -10.32
N ILE A 25 -13.35 19.51 -9.70
CA ILE A 25 -11.94 19.09 -9.63
C ILE A 25 -11.59 19.05 -8.14
N GLU A 26 -11.47 17.85 -7.58
CA GLU A 26 -11.05 17.64 -6.20
C GLU A 26 -9.59 17.18 -6.18
N ASN A 27 -8.78 17.82 -5.35
CA ASN A 27 -7.44 17.36 -5.01
C ASN A 27 -7.45 16.94 -3.55
N SER A 28 -6.74 15.85 -3.21
CA SER A 28 -6.62 15.42 -1.81
C SER A 28 -6.03 16.54 -0.97
N ARG A 29 -6.62 16.84 0.20
CA ARG A 29 -6.08 17.75 1.22
C ARG A 29 -4.93 17.10 1.98
N PHE A 30 -3.89 16.77 1.24
CA PHE A 30 -2.80 15.93 1.70
C PHE A 30 -1.57 16.80 1.94
N ASP A 31 -1.49 17.38 3.14
CA ASP A 31 -0.38 18.25 3.52
C ASP A 31 0.89 17.41 3.66
N ILE A 32 1.92 17.72 2.88
CA ILE A 32 3.21 17.01 2.95
C ILE A 32 3.98 17.54 4.14
N ARG A 33 4.50 16.62 4.97
CA ARG A 33 5.34 17.00 6.10
C ARG A 33 6.63 17.64 5.61
N ASN A 34 7.09 18.66 6.34
CA ASN A 34 8.40 19.23 6.12
C ASN A 34 9.48 18.19 6.42
N THR A 35 10.47 18.07 5.53
CA THR A 35 11.65 17.23 5.67
C THR A 35 12.34 17.37 7.03
N GLU A 36 12.51 18.59 7.55
CA GLU A 36 13.18 18.82 8.85
C GLU A 36 12.41 18.17 10.01
N THR A 37 11.09 18.35 10.03
CA THR A 37 10.23 17.71 11.05
C THR A 37 10.22 16.19 10.92
N LEU A 38 10.28 15.69 9.69
CA LEU A 38 10.35 14.26 9.42
C LEU A 38 11.66 13.66 9.95
N ASP A 39 12.79 14.35 9.74
CA ASP A 39 14.10 13.89 10.21
C ASP A 39 14.18 13.86 11.74
N GLN A 40 13.63 14.86 12.43
CA GLN A 40 13.55 14.87 13.90
C GLN A 40 12.74 13.68 14.45
N GLU A 41 11.62 13.34 13.81
CA GLU A 41 10.82 12.18 14.22
C GLU A 41 11.52 10.86 13.91
N ILE A 42 12.23 10.76 12.78
CA ILE A 42 13.04 9.59 12.44
C ILE A 42 14.16 9.39 13.46
N GLU A 43 14.81 10.47 13.90
CA GLU A 43 15.83 10.42 14.95
C GLU A 43 15.31 9.87 16.28
N SER A 44 14.01 10.05 16.57
CA SER A 44 13.38 9.52 17.79
C SER A 44 13.18 8.01 17.77
N ILE A 45 13.31 7.35 16.61
CA ILE A 45 13.15 5.89 16.50
C ILE A 45 14.37 5.19 17.14
N PRO A 46 14.13 4.25 18.07
CA PRO A 46 15.20 3.53 18.75
C PRO A 46 15.85 2.51 17.80
N ILE A 47 16.96 2.91 17.19
CA ILE A 47 17.82 2.04 16.36
C ILE A 47 19.05 1.63 17.17
N THR A 48 19.37 0.34 17.11
CA THR A 48 20.56 -0.28 17.72
C THR A 48 21.30 -1.11 16.69
N ASP A 49 22.45 -1.66 17.05
CA ASP A 49 23.21 -2.62 16.23
C ASP A 49 22.45 -3.93 15.94
N THR A 50 21.51 -4.30 16.81
CA THR A 50 20.66 -5.50 16.62
C THR A 50 19.40 -5.25 15.78
N THR A 51 19.14 -4.00 15.38
CA THR A 51 17.94 -3.65 14.62
C THR A 51 17.92 -4.34 13.26
N ILE A 52 16.76 -4.93 12.92
CA ILE A 52 16.47 -5.50 11.61
C ILE A 52 15.34 -4.68 10.98
N LEU A 53 15.59 -4.08 9.82
CA LEU A 53 14.56 -3.40 9.04
C LEU A 53 13.94 -4.38 8.04
N VAL A 54 12.62 -4.41 7.99
CA VAL A 54 11.86 -5.27 7.07
C VAL A 54 10.87 -4.44 6.25
N PRO A 55 11.32 -3.73 5.20
CA PRO A 55 10.43 -3.11 4.24
C PRO A 55 9.55 -4.15 3.52
N LEU A 56 8.24 -3.98 3.64
CA LEU A 56 7.20 -4.88 3.14
C LEU A 56 6.66 -4.48 1.75
N ASP A 57 6.97 -3.27 1.29
CA ASP A 57 6.67 -2.79 -0.06
C ASP A 57 7.86 -2.01 -0.64
N ALA A 58 7.77 -1.64 -1.92
CA ALA A 58 8.83 -0.93 -2.63
C ALA A 58 8.37 0.45 -3.15
N SER A 59 7.37 1.05 -2.49
CA SER A 59 6.91 2.41 -2.79
C SER A 59 8.01 3.44 -2.52
N ASN A 60 7.86 4.62 -3.14
CA ASN A 60 8.85 5.70 -2.98
C ASN A 60 9.04 6.10 -1.51
N SER A 61 7.96 6.15 -0.74
CA SER A 61 7.98 6.55 0.66
C SER A 61 8.62 5.49 1.56
N THR A 62 8.32 4.20 1.35
CA THR A 62 8.97 3.10 2.07
C THR A 62 10.48 3.08 1.79
N VAL A 63 10.90 3.28 0.54
CA VAL A 63 12.32 3.39 0.17
C VAL A 63 12.99 4.60 0.80
N GLN A 64 12.32 5.76 0.76
CA GLN A 64 12.82 7.01 1.35
C GLN A 64 13.04 6.86 2.85
N LEU A 65 12.04 6.34 3.57
CA LEU A 65 12.11 6.18 5.02
C LEU A 65 13.16 5.14 5.40
N THR A 66 13.18 3.98 4.72
CA THR A 66 14.16 2.92 4.97
C THR A 66 15.58 3.44 4.78
N SER A 67 15.85 4.19 3.70
CA SER A 67 17.15 4.81 3.44
C SER A 67 17.58 5.80 4.54
N ARG A 68 16.64 6.59 5.08
CA ARG A 68 16.93 7.53 6.19
C ARG A 68 17.26 6.80 7.48
N LEU A 69 16.58 5.70 7.79
CA LEU A 69 16.89 4.87 8.96
C LEU A 69 18.26 4.21 8.86
N ILE A 70 18.64 3.77 7.66
CA ILE A 70 19.98 3.22 7.39
C ILE A 70 21.05 4.30 7.63
N ALA A 71 20.88 5.49 7.07
CA ALA A 71 21.81 6.60 7.29
C ALA A 71 21.89 7.00 8.78
N LEU A 72 20.76 6.99 9.50
CA LEU A 72 20.73 7.22 10.94
C LEU A 72 21.51 6.14 11.71
N ALA A 73 21.40 4.87 11.32
CA ALA A 73 22.19 3.80 11.93
C ALA A 73 23.69 4.00 11.68
N GLU A 74 24.08 4.32 10.44
CA GLU A 74 25.47 4.55 10.04
C GLU A 74 26.10 5.73 10.79
N THR A 75 25.37 6.84 10.93
CA THR A 75 25.83 8.01 11.72
C THR A 75 26.00 7.69 13.21
N ARG A 76 25.22 6.74 13.75
CA ARG A 76 25.38 6.21 15.11
C ARG A 76 26.45 5.12 15.22
N GLY A 77 27.08 4.72 14.11
CA GLY A 77 28.09 3.67 14.07
C GLY A 77 27.53 2.24 14.14
N PHE A 78 26.23 2.06 13.91
CA PHE A 78 25.56 0.77 13.92
C PHE A 78 25.52 0.15 12.53
N LYS A 79 25.71 -1.18 12.47
CA LYS A 79 25.50 -1.97 11.26
C LYS A 79 24.24 -2.82 11.41
N ILE A 80 23.14 -2.32 10.87
CA ILE A 80 21.84 -2.99 10.92
C ILE A 80 21.67 -4.03 9.81
N SER A 81 20.73 -4.95 10.00
CA SER A 81 20.35 -5.93 8.97
C SER A 81 19.08 -5.46 8.23
N ILE A 82 18.97 -5.79 6.95
CA ILE A 82 17.79 -5.47 6.14
C ILE A 82 17.31 -6.75 5.46
N GLU A 83 16.02 -7.04 5.60
CA GLU A 83 15.37 -8.17 4.96
C GLU A 83 14.12 -7.71 4.22
N SER A 84 13.68 -8.46 3.22
CA SER A 84 12.42 -8.17 2.57
C SER A 84 11.78 -9.44 2.03
N ILE A 85 10.47 -9.35 1.78
CA ILE A 85 9.68 -10.41 1.17
C ILE A 85 10.07 -10.63 -0.29
N PRO A 86 9.89 -11.85 -0.84
CA PRO A 86 10.34 -12.20 -2.18
C PRO A 86 9.87 -11.23 -3.28
N LYS A 87 8.61 -10.76 -3.19
CA LYS A 87 7.98 -9.93 -4.24
C LYS A 87 8.62 -8.55 -4.40
N THR A 88 9.14 -7.95 -3.33
CA THR A 88 9.66 -6.57 -3.33
C THR A 88 11.17 -6.52 -3.23
N ARG A 89 11.84 -7.60 -2.79
CA ARG A 89 13.31 -7.65 -2.61
C ARG A 89 14.09 -7.10 -3.81
N ARG A 90 13.79 -7.55 -5.03
CA ARG A 90 14.50 -7.08 -6.24
C ARG A 90 14.33 -5.59 -6.48
N GLN A 91 13.11 -5.06 -6.29
CA GLN A 91 12.84 -3.64 -6.45
C GLN A 91 13.60 -2.81 -5.41
N LEU A 92 13.59 -3.27 -4.15
CA LEU A 92 14.30 -2.63 -3.06
C LEU A 92 15.81 -2.65 -3.26
N SER A 93 16.41 -3.78 -3.67
CA SER A 93 17.85 -3.88 -3.91
C SER A 93 18.34 -2.93 -5.01
N ASN A 94 17.49 -2.63 -6.01
CA ASN A 94 17.83 -1.66 -7.05
C ASN A 94 17.74 -0.21 -6.58
N ARG A 95 16.95 0.07 -5.53
CA ARG A 95 16.62 1.42 -5.08
C ARG A 95 17.36 1.84 -3.81
N ILE A 96 17.69 0.89 -2.95
CA ILE A 96 18.48 1.08 -1.73
C ILE A 96 19.89 0.56 -2.04
N GLN A 97 20.73 1.46 -2.55
CA GLN A 97 22.08 1.12 -2.98
C GLN A 97 22.97 0.73 -1.80
N ASN A 98 24.03 -0.04 -2.08
CA ASN A 98 25.09 -0.41 -1.13
C ASN A 98 24.63 -1.23 0.09
N GLN A 99 23.43 -1.80 0.05
CA GLN A 99 22.90 -2.65 1.11
C GLN A 99 22.63 -4.06 0.59
N ASN A 100 23.05 -5.07 1.37
CA ASN A 100 22.69 -6.45 1.09
C ASN A 100 21.32 -6.74 1.70
N ILE A 101 20.28 -6.82 0.87
CA ILE A 101 18.92 -7.11 1.32
C ILE A 101 18.72 -8.63 1.35
N GLY A 102 18.60 -9.15 2.57
CA GLY A 102 18.26 -10.54 2.85
C GLY A 102 16.82 -10.88 2.45
N LEU A 103 16.51 -12.17 2.41
CA LEU A 103 15.17 -12.67 2.13
C LEU A 103 14.47 -13.02 3.44
N LEU A 104 13.29 -12.46 3.67
CA LEU A 104 12.39 -12.96 4.71
C LEU A 104 11.65 -14.18 4.14
N GLU A 105 12.20 -15.36 4.39
CA GLU A 105 11.66 -16.62 3.90
C GLU A 105 10.38 -17.04 4.63
N LYS A 106 9.49 -17.71 3.88
CA LYS A 106 8.29 -18.37 4.40
C LYS A 106 8.61 -19.70 5.12
N ASN A 107 9.79 -19.81 5.72
CA ASN A 107 10.08 -20.90 6.64
C ASN A 107 9.62 -20.44 8.03
N SER A 108 8.74 -21.22 8.65
CA SER A 108 8.06 -20.87 9.90
C SER A 108 9.05 -20.36 10.93
N ASP A 109 10.19 -21.04 11.11
CA ASP A 109 11.13 -20.71 12.18
C ASP A 109 11.81 -19.35 12.01
N HIS A 110 12.15 -18.96 10.77
CA HIS A 110 12.78 -17.66 10.51
C HIS A 110 11.77 -16.52 10.64
N PHE A 111 10.58 -16.70 10.08
CA PHE A 111 9.50 -15.72 10.20
C PHE A 111 9.03 -15.57 11.66
N HIS A 112 8.81 -16.67 12.37
CA HIS A 112 8.43 -16.67 13.80
C HIS A 112 9.48 -16.00 14.66
N LYS A 113 10.77 -16.13 14.33
CA LYS A 113 11.82 -15.37 15.01
C LYS A 113 11.64 -13.87 14.80
N ARG A 114 11.46 -13.42 13.56
CA ARG A 114 11.30 -11.98 13.23
C ARG A 114 10.11 -11.33 13.92
N ILE A 115 8.94 -11.96 13.88
CA ILE A 115 7.73 -11.40 14.48
C ILE A 115 7.78 -11.37 16.01
N ASN A 116 8.69 -12.12 16.64
CA ASN A 116 8.87 -12.18 18.10
C ASN A 116 10.05 -11.33 18.62
N GLU A 117 10.77 -10.63 17.73
CA GLU A 117 11.91 -9.79 18.09
C GLU A 117 11.55 -8.31 18.05
N LYS A 118 11.61 -7.61 19.21
CA LYS A 118 11.39 -6.15 19.29
C LYS A 118 12.40 -5.33 18.46
N SER A 119 13.55 -5.91 18.14
CA SER A 119 14.55 -5.31 17.25
C SER A 119 14.16 -5.38 15.77
N THR A 120 13.15 -6.19 15.41
CA THR A 120 12.58 -6.22 14.06
C THR A 120 11.57 -5.08 13.89
N ILE A 121 11.77 -4.28 12.85
CA ILE A 121 10.89 -3.18 12.47
C ILE A 121 10.35 -3.44 11.06
N PHE A 122 9.07 -3.78 10.97
CA PHE A 122 8.37 -3.83 9.68
C PHE A 122 8.10 -2.42 9.16
N ILE A 123 8.28 -2.18 7.86
CA ILE A 123 8.04 -0.86 7.27
C ILE A 123 7.06 -1.04 6.11
N SER A 124 5.89 -0.42 6.22
CA SER A 124 4.85 -0.50 5.19
C SER A 124 4.21 0.86 4.92
N LYS A 125 3.84 1.08 3.67
CA LYS A 125 2.89 2.13 3.31
C LYS A 125 1.46 1.69 3.66
N THR A 126 0.81 2.43 4.54
CA THR A 126 -0.61 2.27 4.83
C THR A 126 -1.44 2.86 3.68
N ASN A 127 -2.44 2.13 3.22
CA ASN A 127 -3.32 2.59 2.14
C ASN A 127 -4.73 1.98 2.27
N ILE A 128 -5.63 2.40 1.38
CA ILE A 128 -6.95 1.78 1.23
C ILE A 128 -6.79 0.43 0.52
N ASP A 129 -7.54 -0.57 0.97
CA ASP A 129 -7.60 -1.91 0.39
C ASP A 129 -9.07 -2.28 0.12
N PRO A 130 -9.43 -2.74 -1.09
CA PRO A 130 -10.82 -3.01 -1.42
C PRO A 130 -11.42 -4.24 -0.73
N PHE A 131 -10.59 -5.12 -0.18
CA PHE A 131 -11.02 -6.36 0.47
C PHE A 131 -10.91 -6.28 2.00
N PHE A 132 -9.84 -5.69 2.52
CA PHE A 132 -9.61 -5.50 3.96
C PHE A 132 -10.07 -4.13 4.49
N GLY A 133 -10.53 -3.23 3.61
CA GLY A 133 -10.77 -1.82 3.92
C GLY A 133 -9.49 -0.99 3.89
N TYR A 134 -8.46 -1.46 4.59
CA TYR A 134 -7.14 -0.85 4.66
C TYR A 134 -6.04 -1.90 4.50
N CYS A 135 -4.87 -1.50 4.04
CA CYS A 135 -3.66 -2.32 4.03
C CYS A 135 -2.52 -1.63 4.79
N GLY A 136 -1.59 -2.44 5.28
CA GLY A 136 -0.42 -2.08 6.08
C GLY A 136 0.33 -3.35 6.48
N THR A 137 1.05 -3.32 7.60
CA THR A 137 1.81 -4.46 8.12
C THR A 137 0.91 -5.69 8.35
N PRO A 138 -0.23 -5.62 9.07
CA PRO A 138 -1.01 -6.82 9.39
C PRO A 138 -1.51 -7.56 8.14
N ILE A 139 -2.04 -6.80 7.18
CA ILE A 139 -2.55 -7.34 5.92
C ILE A 139 -1.42 -7.92 5.07
N THR A 140 -0.27 -7.25 5.04
CA THR A 140 0.86 -7.73 4.24
C THR A 140 1.42 -9.02 4.83
N LEU A 141 1.57 -9.10 6.15
CA LEU A 141 2.02 -10.33 6.81
C LEU A 141 1.03 -11.48 6.58
N LEU A 142 -0.27 -11.22 6.71
CA LEU A 142 -1.33 -12.21 6.43
C LEU A 142 -1.21 -12.76 5.00
N ARG A 143 -1.16 -11.86 4.00
CA ARG A 143 -1.12 -12.24 2.57
C ARG A 143 0.14 -13.03 2.20
N GLU A 144 1.28 -12.71 2.80
CA GLU A 144 2.56 -13.35 2.44
C GLU A 144 2.76 -14.69 3.19
N PHE A 145 2.47 -14.71 4.49
CA PHE A 145 2.90 -15.81 5.36
C PHE A 145 1.75 -16.75 5.77
N GLU A 146 0.52 -16.26 5.88
CA GLU A 146 -0.58 -16.98 6.54
C GLU A 146 -1.70 -17.38 5.55
N GLN A 147 -1.40 -18.35 4.67
CA GLN A 147 -2.31 -18.75 3.59
C GLN A 147 -3.65 -19.30 4.10
N GLU A 148 -3.65 -20.06 5.20
CA GLU A 148 -4.87 -20.62 5.79
C GLU A 148 -5.76 -19.51 6.35
N LYS A 149 -5.17 -18.55 7.06
CA LYS A 149 -5.88 -17.37 7.57
C LYS A 149 -6.35 -16.44 6.47
N MET A 150 -5.65 -16.37 5.35
CA MET A 150 -6.13 -15.66 4.17
C MET A 150 -7.41 -16.30 3.59
N ASN A 151 -7.53 -17.63 3.62
CA ASN A 151 -8.77 -18.32 3.22
C ASN A 151 -9.91 -18.05 4.20
N GLU A 152 -9.62 -18.05 5.51
CA GLU A 152 -10.57 -17.67 6.56
C GLU A 152 -11.07 -16.23 6.35
N ALA A 153 -10.15 -15.28 6.10
CA ALA A 153 -10.48 -13.90 5.78
C ALA A 153 -11.37 -13.81 4.54
N PHE A 154 -11.03 -14.52 3.46
CA PHE A 154 -11.85 -14.57 2.25
C PHE A 154 -13.27 -15.09 2.50
N GLN A 155 -13.42 -16.13 3.32
CA GLN A 155 -14.74 -16.69 3.67
C GLN A 155 -15.56 -15.77 4.59
N SER A 156 -14.90 -14.94 5.38
CA SER A 156 -15.54 -14.00 6.31
C SER A 156 -16.13 -12.74 5.64
N ARG A 157 -15.89 -12.56 4.33
CA ARG A 157 -16.36 -11.38 3.58
C ARG A 157 -17.88 -11.21 3.69
N ILE A 158 -18.31 -9.96 3.82
CA ILE A 158 -19.72 -9.60 4.03
C ILE A 158 -20.54 -9.92 2.76
N ASP A 159 -19.99 -9.61 1.60
CA ASP A 159 -20.57 -9.87 0.29
C ASP A 159 -19.44 -9.98 -0.78
N ASN A 160 -19.81 -9.95 -2.06
CA ASN A 160 -18.87 -10.00 -3.18
C ASN A 160 -18.55 -8.60 -3.77
N PHE A 161 -18.84 -7.53 -3.04
CA PHE A 161 -18.51 -6.16 -3.41
C PHE A 161 -17.23 -5.68 -2.68
N PRO A 162 -16.50 -4.71 -3.27
CA PRO A 162 -15.39 -4.06 -2.59
C PRO A 162 -15.91 -3.19 -1.42
N HIS A 163 -15.17 -3.19 -0.30
CA HIS A 163 -15.45 -2.40 0.90
C HIS A 163 -14.24 -1.54 1.28
N PRO A 164 -13.81 -0.60 0.42
CA PRO A 164 -12.66 0.26 0.70
C PRO A 164 -12.94 1.18 1.89
N ALA A 165 -11.92 1.41 2.72
CA ALA A 165 -12.00 2.25 3.92
C ALA A 165 -13.15 1.87 4.87
N VAL A 166 -13.46 0.57 4.95
CA VAL A 166 -14.45 0.02 5.88
C VAL A 166 -13.80 -1.10 6.68
N THR A 167 -13.80 -0.99 8.00
CA THR A 167 -13.35 -2.07 8.86
C THR A 167 -14.40 -3.19 8.87
N GLY A 168 -13.97 -4.44 8.65
CA GLY A 168 -14.86 -5.60 8.68
C GLY A 168 -14.15 -6.91 9.05
N PRO A 169 -14.86 -8.05 8.98
CA PRO A 169 -14.34 -9.34 9.43
C PRO A 169 -12.98 -9.76 8.82
N PRO A 170 -12.69 -9.50 7.53
CA PRO A 170 -11.36 -9.79 6.98
C PRO A 170 -10.23 -9.06 7.71
N LEU A 171 -10.46 -7.79 8.11
CA LEU A 171 -9.47 -6.99 8.85
C LEU A 171 -9.27 -7.51 10.27
N GLU A 172 -10.34 -7.94 10.93
CA GLU A 172 -10.26 -8.53 12.27
C GLU A 172 -9.37 -9.79 12.28
N ILE A 173 -9.49 -10.63 11.26
CA ILE A 173 -8.63 -11.81 11.08
C ILE A 173 -7.16 -11.39 10.87
N ALA A 174 -6.91 -10.36 10.06
CA ALA A 174 -5.57 -9.82 9.86
C ALA A 174 -4.98 -9.21 11.15
N ASN A 175 -5.79 -8.56 11.97
CA ASN A 175 -5.33 -8.01 13.24
C ASN A 175 -5.00 -9.11 14.25
N LYS A 176 -5.83 -10.15 14.30
CA LYS A 176 -5.68 -11.27 15.24
C LYS A 176 -4.34 -11.99 15.08
N ILE A 177 -3.83 -12.13 13.86
CA ILE A 177 -2.51 -12.75 13.66
C ILE A 177 -1.36 -11.92 14.24
N CYS A 178 -1.56 -10.61 14.42
CA CYS A 178 -0.55 -9.69 14.94
C CYS A 178 -0.66 -9.45 16.45
N GLU A 179 -1.72 -9.91 17.13
CA GLU A 179 -1.90 -9.71 18.59
C GLU A 179 -0.80 -10.34 19.43
N GLU A 180 -0.23 -11.46 18.96
CA GLU A 180 0.82 -12.20 19.67
C GLU A 180 2.24 -11.80 19.22
N MET A 181 2.37 -10.90 18.25
CA MET A 181 3.66 -10.49 17.71
C MET A 181 4.32 -9.42 18.60
N ASN A 182 5.63 -9.56 18.83
CA ASN A 182 6.42 -8.60 19.61
C ASN A 182 7.24 -7.63 18.75
N ALA A 183 7.27 -7.81 17.42
CA ALA A 183 7.96 -6.92 16.51
C ALA A 183 7.32 -5.51 16.49
N MET A 184 8.10 -4.54 16.03
CA MET A 184 7.66 -3.16 15.85
C MET A 184 7.29 -2.93 14.39
N SER A 185 6.57 -1.84 14.12
CA SER A 185 6.35 -1.40 12.74
C SER A 185 6.39 0.11 12.59
N ILE A 186 6.64 0.53 11.36
CA ILE A 186 6.46 1.88 10.87
C ILE A 186 5.41 1.85 9.76
N GLU A 187 4.32 2.57 9.99
CA GLU A 187 3.19 2.69 9.07
C GLU A 187 3.19 4.07 8.42
N ILE A 188 3.41 4.12 7.10
CA ILE A 188 3.66 5.34 6.34
C ILE A 188 2.40 5.77 5.60
N ILE A 189 2.00 7.03 5.77
CA ILE A 189 0.95 7.68 4.98
C ILE A 189 1.62 8.63 4.00
N SER A 190 1.50 8.35 2.71
CA SER A 190 2.12 9.15 1.65
C SER A 190 1.30 9.17 0.36
N ASN A 191 1.49 10.22 -0.42
CA ASN A 191 1.04 10.32 -1.81
C ASN A 191 2.27 10.56 -2.72
N ASN A 192 2.05 11.00 -3.96
CA ASN A 192 3.17 11.24 -4.89
C ASN A 192 4.00 12.47 -4.54
N SER A 193 3.40 13.44 -3.85
CA SER A 193 4.07 14.68 -3.46
C SER A 193 4.99 14.47 -2.26
N GLY A 194 4.80 13.39 -1.49
CA GLY A 194 5.68 13.00 -0.40
C GLY A 194 4.96 12.28 0.73
N ILE A 195 5.66 12.20 1.87
CA ILE A 195 5.15 11.62 3.11
C ILE A 195 4.31 12.66 3.85
N ASN A 196 3.07 12.34 4.17
CA ASN A 196 2.22 13.14 5.07
C ASN A 196 2.50 12.80 6.53
N ASN A 197 2.63 11.51 6.85
CA ASN A 197 2.92 11.07 8.20
C ASN A 197 3.54 9.68 8.25
N PHE A 198 4.12 9.31 9.38
CA PHE A 198 4.38 7.91 9.71
C PHE A 198 4.13 7.65 11.19
N PHE A 199 3.90 6.40 11.55
CA PHE A 199 3.66 5.99 12.94
C PHE A 199 4.55 4.82 13.28
N TYR A 200 5.40 5.00 14.29
CA TYR A 200 6.25 3.95 14.84
C TYR A 200 5.66 3.40 16.15
N GLY A 201 5.63 2.08 16.31
CA GLY A 201 5.13 1.45 17.53
C GLY A 201 4.92 -0.05 17.39
N GLU A 202 4.18 -0.63 18.35
CA GLU A 202 3.65 -2.00 18.23
C GLU A 202 2.76 -2.10 16.98
N ILE A 203 2.82 -3.25 16.29
CA ILE A 203 2.21 -3.43 14.95
C ILE A 203 0.76 -2.94 14.88
N LEU A 204 -0.09 -3.38 15.81
CA LEU A 204 -1.50 -2.99 15.79
C LEU A 204 -1.70 -1.54 16.20
N GLN A 205 -0.88 -1.00 17.09
CA GLN A 205 -1.02 0.38 17.55
C GLN A 205 -0.67 1.39 16.44
N SER A 206 0.47 1.20 15.78
CA SER A 206 0.90 2.04 14.66
C SER A 206 -0.09 1.94 13.50
N PHE A 207 -0.52 0.74 13.13
CA PHE A 207 -1.48 0.51 12.06
C PHE A 207 -2.84 1.15 12.34
N ASN A 208 -3.41 0.94 13.54
CA ASN A 208 -4.67 1.57 13.93
C ASN A 208 -4.59 3.10 13.97
N THR A 209 -3.44 3.65 14.34
CA THR A 209 -3.23 5.11 14.31
C THR A 209 -3.13 5.62 12.87
N ALA A 210 -2.46 4.86 12.00
CA ALA A 210 -2.31 5.19 10.60
C ALA A 210 -3.66 5.18 9.86
N ILE A 211 -4.49 4.14 10.03
CA ILE A 211 -5.80 4.10 9.36
C ILE A 211 -6.73 5.23 9.82
N LYS A 212 -6.73 5.57 11.12
CA LYS A 212 -7.50 6.73 11.63
C LYS A 212 -7.04 8.05 11.00
N LYS A 213 -5.73 8.20 10.80
CA LYS A 213 -5.20 9.38 10.12
C LYS A 213 -5.57 9.36 8.64
N LEU A 214 -5.52 8.21 7.98
CA LEU A 214 -5.91 8.06 6.58
C LEU A 214 -7.39 8.41 6.37
N ASP A 215 -8.28 7.97 7.26
CA ASP A 215 -9.71 8.33 7.24
C ASP A 215 -9.94 9.83 7.32
N SER A 216 -9.17 10.53 8.14
CA SER A 216 -9.26 12.00 8.23
C SER A 216 -8.84 12.74 6.95
N LEU A 217 -8.24 12.03 5.98
CA LEU A 217 -7.78 12.58 4.71
C LEU A 217 -8.71 12.21 3.54
N VAL A 218 -9.75 11.42 3.78
CA VAL A 218 -10.72 11.02 2.75
C VAL A 218 -11.45 12.25 2.22
N ILE A 219 -11.62 12.29 0.90
CA ILE A 219 -12.43 13.32 0.24
C ILE A 219 -13.90 12.92 0.42
N GLU A 220 -14.60 13.62 1.30
CA GLU A 220 -16.05 13.47 1.41
C GLU A 220 -16.73 14.17 0.24
N ASN A 221 -17.61 13.45 -0.46
CA ASN A 221 -18.47 14.03 -1.49
C ASN A 221 -19.92 13.72 -1.16
N GLU A 222 -20.69 14.76 -0.81
CA GLU A 222 -22.11 14.64 -0.46
C GLU A 222 -22.99 14.21 -1.65
N ARG A 223 -22.49 14.33 -2.88
CA ARG A 223 -23.24 14.01 -4.10
C ARG A 223 -22.60 12.83 -4.83
N GLU A 224 -23.38 11.76 -4.97
CA GLU A 224 -23.00 10.63 -5.81
C GLU A 224 -22.70 11.08 -7.25
N LEU A 225 -21.52 10.75 -7.74
CA LEU A 225 -21.02 11.10 -9.06
C LEU A 225 -21.63 10.17 -10.13
N LYS A 226 -22.10 10.75 -11.24
CA LYS A 226 -22.61 10.01 -12.40
C LYS A 226 -21.50 9.56 -13.36
N SER A 227 -20.39 10.29 -13.35
CA SER A 227 -19.22 10.01 -14.16
C SER A 227 -17.97 10.41 -13.39
N LEU A 228 -16.90 9.63 -13.53
CA LEU A 228 -15.62 9.87 -12.88
C LEU A 228 -14.49 9.54 -13.86
N ILE A 229 -13.50 10.43 -13.94
CA ILE A 229 -12.25 10.18 -14.65
C ILE A 229 -11.16 10.08 -13.59
N VAL A 230 -10.47 8.95 -13.52
CA VAL A 230 -9.35 8.72 -12.60
C VAL A 230 -8.10 8.35 -13.38
N GLY A 231 -7.00 9.01 -13.06
CA GLY A 231 -5.68 8.69 -13.59
C GLY A 231 -4.84 7.93 -12.59
N THR A 232 -4.00 7.03 -13.08
CA THR A 232 -2.90 6.50 -12.28
C THR A 232 -1.79 7.52 -12.15
N ASN A 233 -1.08 7.44 -11.03
CA ASN A 233 0.04 8.32 -10.76
C ASN A 233 1.32 7.85 -11.46
N ILE A 234 2.31 8.74 -11.52
CA ILE A 234 3.69 8.48 -11.98
C ILE A 234 4.43 7.52 -11.02
N ASP A 235 3.85 7.16 -9.86
CA ASP A 235 4.46 6.16 -8.99
C ASP A 235 4.46 4.79 -9.70
N THR A 236 5.69 4.29 -9.88
CA THR A 236 6.09 3.23 -10.82
C THR A 236 5.36 1.91 -10.71
N ASN A 237 4.51 1.70 -9.69
CA ASN A 237 3.79 0.46 -9.48
C ASN A 237 2.28 0.55 -9.69
N SER A 238 1.65 1.73 -9.55
CA SER A 238 0.18 1.86 -9.57
C SER A 238 -0.44 1.70 -10.96
N SER A 239 0.35 1.94 -12.02
CA SER A 239 -0.08 1.89 -13.42
C SER A 239 0.47 0.71 -14.22
N LEU A 240 1.24 -0.19 -13.60
CA LEU A 240 1.95 -1.23 -14.35
C LEU A 240 1.02 -2.34 -14.86
N THR A 241 -0.07 -2.62 -14.15
CA THR A 241 -0.93 -3.76 -14.45
C THR A 241 -2.40 -3.40 -14.34
N LEU A 242 -3.26 -4.10 -15.08
CA LEU A 242 -4.71 -3.90 -14.98
C LEU A 242 -5.20 -4.08 -13.54
N SER A 243 -4.69 -5.10 -12.83
CA SER A 243 -5.03 -5.34 -11.42
C SER A 243 -4.73 -4.13 -10.52
N SER A 244 -3.56 -3.49 -10.66
CA SER A 244 -3.21 -2.32 -9.84
C SER A 244 -4.01 -1.08 -10.23
N SER A 245 -4.35 -0.92 -11.52
CA SER A 245 -5.09 0.25 -11.99
C SER A 245 -6.56 0.23 -11.57
N LEU A 246 -7.13 -0.96 -11.41
CA LEU A 246 -8.49 -1.11 -10.92
C LEU A 246 -8.61 -0.70 -9.43
N ASP A 247 -7.52 -0.62 -8.66
CA ASP A 247 -7.53 -0.04 -7.30
C ASP A 247 -8.08 1.38 -7.27
N LEU A 248 -7.89 2.15 -8.35
CA LEU A 248 -8.49 3.48 -8.49
C LEU A 248 -10.02 3.44 -8.53
N LEU A 249 -10.58 2.45 -9.24
CA LEU A 249 -12.02 2.25 -9.30
C LEU A 249 -12.55 1.84 -7.94
N TRP A 250 -11.92 0.84 -7.32
CA TRP A 250 -12.40 0.34 -6.04
C TRP A 250 -12.32 1.42 -4.95
N ASN A 251 -11.23 2.17 -4.87
CA ASN A 251 -11.08 3.29 -3.92
C ASN A 251 -12.12 4.41 -4.12
N SER A 252 -12.75 4.48 -5.29
CA SER A 252 -13.75 5.50 -5.61
C SER A 252 -15.19 4.98 -5.56
N VAL A 253 -15.42 3.71 -5.23
CA VAL A 253 -16.75 3.09 -5.36
C VAL A 253 -17.82 3.79 -4.52
N ASN A 254 -17.44 4.30 -3.34
CA ASN A 254 -18.35 4.91 -2.38
C ASN A 254 -18.89 6.29 -2.83
N VAL A 255 -18.22 6.96 -3.77
CA VAL A 255 -18.66 8.26 -4.29
C VAL A 255 -19.45 8.14 -5.60
N LEU A 256 -19.61 6.92 -6.13
CA LEU A 256 -20.25 6.68 -7.42
C LEU A 256 -21.72 6.33 -7.27
N ARG A 257 -22.56 6.93 -8.12
CA ARG A 257 -23.95 6.51 -8.26
C ARG A 257 -24.03 5.15 -8.96
N ARG A 258 -25.11 4.40 -8.70
CA ARG A 258 -25.46 3.23 -9.51
C ARG A 258 -25.47 3.58 -11.01
N ASN A 259 -24.83 2.72 -11.81
CA ASN A 259 -24.63 2.89 -13.26
C ASN A 259 -23.76 4.10 -13.66
N ALA A 260 -22.91 4.59 -12.75
CA ALA A 260 -21.92 5.60 -13.09
C ALA A 260 -20.92 5.10 -14.14
N ILE A 261 -20.40 6.02 -14.94
CA ILE A 261 -19.34 5.74 -15.92
C ILE A 261 -17.99 6.12 -15.31
N VAL A 262 -17.10 5.14 -15.17
CA VAL A 262 -15.72 5.40 -14.72
C VAL A 262 -14.76 5.21 -15.88
N VAL A 263 -13.96 6.24 -16.16
CA VAL A 263 -12.87 6.19 -17.11
C VAL A 263 -11.57 6.10 -16.32
N ILE A 264 -10.93 4.94 -16.38
CA ILE A 264 -9.60 4.73 -15.77
C ILE A 264 -8.55 4.98 -16.85
N ILE A 265 -7.62 5.87 -16.52
CA ILE A 265 -6.52 6.27 -17.39
C ILE A 265 -5.24 5.63 -16.84
N SER A 266 -4.74 4.59 -17.50
CA SER A 266 -3.56 3.82 -17.08
C SER A 266 -2.84 3.12 -18.24
N GLU A 267 -1.53 2.97 -18.13
CA GLU A 267 -0.65 2.35 -19.13
C GLU A 267 -0.75 0.82 -19.16
N ASN A 268 -0.79 0.17 -17.99
CA ASN A 268 -0.86 -1.29 -17.82
C ASN A 268 0.20 -2.08 -18.62
N ASN A 269 1.42 -1.54 -18.78
CA ASN A 269 2.45 -2.11 -19.66
C ASN A 269 2.99 -3.49 -19.25
N LYS A 270 2.69 -3.98 -18.04
CA LYS A 270 2.97 -5.35 -17.58
C LYS A 270 1.75 -6.29 -17.66
N GLY A 271 0.70 -5.90 -18.37
CA GLY A 271 -0.47 -6.73 -18.65
C GLY A 271 -1.45 -6.81 -17.48
N PHE A 272 -2.05 -7.98 -17.25
CA PHE A 272 -3.16 -8.15 -16.30
C PHE A 272 -2.74 -8.04 -14.82
N GLY A 273 -1.50 -8.41 -14.49
CA GLY A 273 -0.96 -8.39 -13.12
C GLY A 273 -1.33 -9.59 -12.25
N VAL A 274 -2.54 -10.14 -12.40
CA VAL A 274 -2.95 -11.37 -11.72
C VAL A 274 -3.56 -12.37 -12.70
N LYS A 275 -3.18 -13.64 -12.54
CA LYS A 275 -3.60 -14.73 -13.45
C LYS A 275 -5.10 -14.96 -13.44
N ALA A 276 -5.79 -14.69 -12.33
CA ALA A 276 -7.24 -14.82 -12.26
C ALA A 276 -7.94 -13.83 -13.21
N ILE A 277 -7.52 -12.56 -13.25
CA ILE A 277 -8.07 -11.56 -14.18
C ILE A 277 -7.76 -11.94 -15.62
N GLU A 278 -6.53 -12.36 -15.90
CA GLU A 278 -6.12 -12.82 -17.24
C GLU A 278 -7.01 -13.97 -17.74
N LYS A 279 -7.17 -15.03 -16.93
CA LYS A 279 -8.02 -16.17 -17.26
C LYS A 279 -9.48 -15.77 -17.46
N PHE A 280 -9.98 -14.85 -16.63
CA PHE A 280 -11.35 -14.36 -16.76
C PHE A 280 -11.53 -13.58 -18.07
N ALA A 281 -10.57 -12.72 -18.43
CA ALA A 281 -10.58 -11.96 -19.67
C ALA A 281 -10.54 -12.85 -20.92
N TYR A 282 -9.83 -13.98 -20.86
CA TYR A 282 -9.79 -14.97 -21.93
C TYR A 282 -10.95 -15.99 -21.89
N GLY A 283 -11.85 -15.91 -20.90
CA GLY A 283 -12.97 -16.83 -20.75
C GLY A 283 -12.57 -18.26 -20.33
N GLU A 284 -11.35 -18.44 -19.82
CA GLU A 284 -10.87 -19.71 -19.24
C GLU A 284 -11.51 -20.00 -17.89
N ILE A 285 -11.96 -18.95 -17.20
CA ILE A 285 -12.77 -19.06 -15.99
C ILE A 285 -14.02 -18.20 -16.15
N LYS A 286 -15.15 -18.68 -15.64
CA LYS A 286 -16.42 -17.97 -15.63
C LYS A 286 -16.86 -17.68 -14.20
N LEU A 287 -17.66 -16.64 -14.02
CA LEU A 287 -18.24 -16.34 -12.71
C LEU A 287 -19.14 -17.48 -12.21
N GLU A 288 -19.75 -18.23 -13.13
CA GLU A 288 -20.56 -19.40 -12.77
C GLU A 288 -19.73 -20.50 -12.09
N ASP A 289 -18.44 -20.62 -12.40
CA ASP A 289 -17.55 -21.64 -11.83
C ASP A 289 -17.27 -21.40 -10.34
N TYR A 290 -17.59 -20.20 -9.83
CA TYR A 290 -17.37 -19.78 -8.44
C TYR A 290 -18.67 -19.47 -7.69
N LYS A 291 -19.84 -19.82 -8.25
CA LYS A 291 -21.10 -19.78 -7.52
C LYS A 291 -21.21 -21.02 -6.62
N ASN A 292 -20.81 -20.86 -5.37
CA ASN A 292 -21.31 -21.67 -4.25
C ASN A 292 -22.34 -20.85 -3.48
#